data_AF-A0A1C7ZAN1-F1
#
_entry.id   AF-A0A1C7ZAN1-F1
#
_cell.length_a   1.000
_cell.length_b   1.000
_cell.length_c   1.000
_cell.angle_alpha   90.00
_cell.angle_beta   90.00
_cell.angle_gamma   90.00
#
_symmetry.space_group_name_H-M   'P 1'
#
loop_
_entity.id
_entity.type
_entity.pdbx_description
1 polymer ?
#
loop_
_entity_poly.entity_id
_entity_poly.type
_entity_poly.pdbx_seq_one_letter_code
_entity_poly.pdbx_strand_id
1 'polypeptide(L)'
;MVKTIGSYLRISVFSVYSFIVTTFIIRSMSKTATEGTFTTGIYYIFLMFLLLSLSTLFYAYRESEAELDRFKATYQSFKTRYDDLLSNSDRDRILQNDTDFKRDCEYIKRSRRRALILWISTLGAVFAFVSLIKLLNYLNNASPLNIRHVFSIFFEHALRQYAA
;
A
#
# COMPACT_ATOMS: atom_id res chain seq x y z
N MET A 1 20.40 -6.72 10.56
CA MET A 1 19.52 -7.03 9.42
C MET A 1 18.55 -5.87 9.27
N VAL A 2 18.77 -4.97 8.29
CA VAL A 2 17.97 -3.75 8.10
C VAL A 2 16.53 -4.15 7.79
N LYS A 3 15.57 -3.70 8.59
CA LYS A 3 14.15 -3.94 8.35
C LYS A 3 13.76 -3.18 7.09
N THR A 4 13.70 -3.88 5.97
CA THR A 4 13.35 -3.29 4.68
C THR A 4 11.95 -2.68 4.78
N ILE A 5 11.73 -1.54 4.14
CA ILE A 5 10.40 -0.90 4.02
C ILE A 5 9.29 -1.89 3.57
N GLY A 6 9.66 -2.93 2.83
CA GLY A 6 8.76 -4.03 2.45
C GLY A 6 8.22 -4.88 3.60
N SER A 7 8.94 -4.98 4.73
CA SER A 7 8.47 -5.67 5.93
C SER A 7 7.33 -4.90 6.59
N TYR A 8 7.49 -3.58 6.74
CA TYR A 8 6.43 -2.69 7.22
C TYR A 8 5.21 -2.74 6.29
N LEU A 9 5.44 -2.74 4.97
CA LEU A 9 4.38 -2.89 3.96
C LEU A 9 3.61 -4.18 4.17
N ARG A 10 4.31 -5.31 4.23
CA ARG A 10 3.68 -6.64 4.37
C ARG A 10 2.81 -6.72 5.63
N ILE A 11 3.32 -6.26 6.77
CA ILE A 11 2.59 -6.31 8.04
C ILE A 11 1.36 -5.42 7.99
N SER A 12 1.50 -4.19 7.48
CA SER A 12 0.41 -3.24 7.44
C SER A 12 -0.69 -3.65 6.46
N VAL A 13 -0.32 -4.06 5.24
CA VAL A 13 -1.26 -4.56 4.23
C VAL A 13 -1.95 -5.83 4.73
N PHE A 14 -1.21 -6.74 5.36
CA PHE A 14 -1.80 -7.95 5.94
C PHE A 14 -2.83 -7.63 7.03
N SER A 15 -2.58 -6.62 7.87
CA SER A 15 -3.53 -6.17 8.90
C SER A 15 -4.84 -5.65 8.28
N VAL A 16 -4.75 -4.76 7.29
CA VAL A 16 -5.93 -4.22 6.58
C VAL A 16 -6.70 -5.32 5.87
N TYR A 17 -6.00 -6.22 5.18
CA TYR A 17 -6.62 -7.36 4.50
C TYR A 17 -7.33 -8.31 5.48
N SER A 18 -6.67 -8.65 6.59
CA SER A 18 -7.23 -9.53 7.62
C SER A 18 -8.48 -8.93 8.24
N PHE A 19 -8.50 -7.62 8.49
CA PHE A 19 -9.68 -6.92 8.98
C PHE A 19 -10.87 -7.03 8.00
N ILE A 20 -10.63 -6.82 6.71
CA ILE A 20 -11.69 -6.89 5.68
C ILE A 20 -12.25 -8.30 5.57
N VAL A 21 -11.38 -9.31 5.47
CA VAL A 21 -11.81 -10.72 5.37
C VAL A 21 -12.60 -11.13 6.61
N THR A 22 -12.10 -10.79 7.81
CA THR A 22 -12.78 -11.11 9.08
C THR A 22 -14.16 -10.44 9.14
N THR A 23 -14.24 -9.16 8.80
CA THR A 23 -15.50 -8.41 8.76
C THR A 23 -16.49 -9.05 7.78
N PHE A 24 -16.01 -9.43 6.60
CA PHE A 24 -16.83 -10.07 5.58
C PHE A 24 -17.38 -11.43 6.05
N ILE A 25 -16.53 -12.27 6.66
CA ILE A 25 -16.92 -13.58 7.20
C ILE A 25 -17.97 -13.40 8.31
N ILE A 26 -17.69 -12.57 9.31
CA ILE A 26 -18.60 -12.33 10.44
C ILE A 26 -19.96 -11.83 9.93
N ARG A 27 -19.96 -10.91 8.96
CA ARG A 27 -21.21 -10.39 8.42
C ARG A 27 -21.96 -11.41 7.56
N SER A 28 -21.25 -12.20 6.76
CA SER A 28 -21.85 -13.25 5.92
C SER A 28 -22.51 -14.35 6.75
N MET A 29 -22.03 -14.61 7.97
CA MET A 29 -22.60 -15.61 8.89
C MET A 29 -23.72 -15.05 9.78
N SER A 30 -23.87 -13.72 9.84
CA SER A 30 -24.85 -13.07 10.70
C SER A 30 -26.25 -13.13 10.10
N LYS A 31 -27.21 -13.74 10.82
CA LYS A 31 -28.62 -13.91 10.38
C LYS A 31 -29.40 -12.59 10.29
N THR A 32 -28.90 -11.48 10.85
CA THR A 32 -29.46 -10.13 10.82
C THR A 32 -29.00 -9.32 9.60
N ALA A 33 -28.87 -9.95 8.43
CA ALA A 33 -28.36 -9.35 7.19
C ALA A 33 -29.35 -8.41 6.47
N THR A 34 -30.31 -7.81 7.18
CA THR A 34 -31.24 -6.82 6.62
C THR A 34 -30.59 -5.45 6.41
N GLU A 35 -29.54 -5.13 7.17
CA GLU A 35 -28.70 -3.95 6.95
C GLU A 35 -27.45 -4.32 6.14
N GLY A 36 -27.02 -3.48 5.18
CA GLY A 36 -25.93 -3.80 4.24
C GLY A 36 -24.62 -4.31 4.86
N THR A 37 -23.78 -4.97 4.05
CA THR A 37 -22.55 -5.67 4.52
C THR A 37 -21.57 -4.76 5.28
N PHE A 38 -21.47 -3.49 4.90
CA PHE A 38 -20.68 -2.48 5.59
C PHE A 38 -21.60 -1.42 6.19
N THR A 39 -21.88 -1.54 7.48
CA THR A 39 -22.59 -0.49 8.24
C THR A 39 -21.69 0.73 8.42
N THR A 40 -22.29 1.88 8.74
CA THR A 40 -21.55 3.13 8.94
C THR A 40 -20.48 3.01 10.03
N GLY A 41 -20.75 2.27 11.11
CA GLY A 41 -19.78 2.03 12.19
C GLY A 41 -18.56 1.23 11.74
N ILE A 42 -18.78 0.11 11.03
CA ILE A 42 -17.70 -0.73 10.48
C ILE A 42 -16.86 0.08 9.48
N TYR A 43 -17.49 0.94 8.69
CA TYR A 43 -16.79 1.81 7.75
C TYR A 43 -15.87 2.82 8.46
N TYR A 44 -16.25 3.38 9.61
CA TYR A 44 -15.35 4.26 10.38
C TYR A 44 -14.15 3.50 10.96
N ILE A 45 -14.37 2.28 11.45
CA ILE A 45 -13.27 1.42 11.92
C ILE A 45 -12.31 1.10 10.76
N PHE A 46 -12.85 0.81 9.57
CA PHE A 46 -12.04 0.62 8.36
C PHE A 46 -11.18 1.86 8.03
N LEU A 47 -11.76 3.06 8.07
CA LEU A 47 -11.00 4.31 7.85
C LEU A 47 -9.90 4.51 8.89
N MET A 48 -10.16 4.14 10.15
CA MET A 48 -9.14 4.18 11.21
C MET A 48 -7.96 3.26 10.88
N PHE A 49 -8.22 2.01 10.46
CA PHE A 49 -7.15 1.08 10.04
C PHE A 49 -6.38 1.58 8.81
N LEU A 50 -7.05 2.20 7.84
CA LEU A 50 -6.39 2.86 6.71
C LEU A 50 -5.48 3.99 7.17
N LEU A 51 -5.94 4.84 8.09
CA LEU A 51 -5.15 5.93 8.65
C LEU A 51 -3.91 5.39 9.38
N LEU A 52 -4.05 4.35 10.19
CA LEU A 52 -2.92 3.70 10.85
C LEU A 52 -1.91 3.12 9.84
N SER A 53 -2.38 2.57 8.72
CA SER A 53 -1.51 2.11 7.63
C SER A 53 -0.74 3.26 6.99
N LEU A 54 -1.39 4.40 6.73
CA LEU A 54 -0.76 5.61 6.20
C LEU A 54 0.28 6.21 7.18
N SER A 55 -0.02 6.21 8.49
CA SER A 55 0.95 6.64 9.51
C SER A 55 2.18 5.73 9.52
N THR A 56 1.99 4.42 9.36
CA THR A 56 3.09 3.45 9.27
C THR A 56 3.93 3.68 8.00
N LEU A 57 3.28 3.98 6.88
CA LEU A 57 3.94 4.34 5.63
C LEU A 57 4.82 5.59 5.80
N PHE A 58 4.28 6.64 6.44
CA PHE A 58 5.02 7.88 6.70
C PHE A 58 6.23 7.63 7.60
N TYR A 59 6.06 6.87 8.69
CA TYR A 59 7.16 6.49 9.56
C TYR A 59 8.24 5.70 8.81
N ALA A 60 7.85 4.68 8.04
CA ALA A 60 8.79 3.87 7.27
C ALA A 60 9.53 4.68 6.18
N TYR A 61 8.89 5.70 5.61
CA TYR A 61 9.54 6.63 4.69
C TYR A 61 10.65 7.44 5.37
N ARG A 62 10.35 8.02 6.55
CA ARG A 62 11.31 8.80 7.34
C ARG A 62 12.50 7.95 7.79
N GLU A 63 12.24 6.74 8.27
CA GLU A 63 13.29 5.81 8.66
C GLU A 63 14.23 5.47 7.48
N SER A 64 13.65 5.17 6.31
CA SER A 64 14.44 4.89 5.11
C SER A 64 15.23 6.10 4.61
N GLU A 65 14.76 7.32 4.85
CA GLU A 65 15.50 8.53 4.54
C GLU A 65 16.68 8.73 5.50
N ALA A 66 16.47 8.53 6.79
CA ALA A 66 17.53 8.58 7.80
C ALA A 66 18.63 7.54 7.53
N GLU A 67 18.27 6.31 7.13
CA GLU A 67 19.23 5.28 6.73
C GLU A 67 20.05 5.69 5.50
N LEU A 68 19.42 6.29 4.49
CA LEU A 68 20.12 6.79 3.31
C LEU A 68 21.11 7.90 3.67
N ASP A 69 20.75 8.80 4.56
CA ASP A 69 21.63 9.88 4.98
C ASP A 69 22.81 9.36 5.82
N ARG A 70 22.57 8.36 6.69
CA ARG A 70 23.64 7.66 7.41
C ARG A 70 24.60 6.94 6.45
N PHE A 71 24.08 6.33 5.39
CA PHE A 71 24.90 5.70 4.35
C PHE A 71 25.81 6.72 3.66
N LYS A 72 25.25 7.88 3.26
CA LYS A 72 26.05 8.98 2.67
C LYS A 72 27.12 9.49 3.62
N ALA A 73 26.78 9.71 4.89
CA ALA A 73 27.73 10.20 5.89
C ALA A 73 28.89 9.21 6.11
N THR A 74 28.59 7.91 6.12
CA THR A 74 29.60 6.85 6.24
C THR A 74 30.53 6.84 5.03
N TYR A 75 30.00 6.97 3.82
CA TYR A 75 30.80 7.09 2.61
C TYR A 75 31.69 8.32 2.61
N GLN A 76 31.17 9.47 3.02
CA GLN A 76 31.96 10.71 3.11
C GLN A 76 33.10 10.56 4.12
N SER A 77 32.85 10.00 5.30
CA SER A 77 33.88 9.71 6.30
C SER A 77 34.91 8.69 5.82
N PHE A 78 34.50 7.73 4.97
CA PHE A 78 35.44 6.82 4.30
C PHE A 78 36.30 7.56 3.28
N LYS A 79 35.70 8.41 2.45
CA LYS A 79 36.39 9.20 1.42
C LYS A 79 37.44 10.13 2.03
N THR A 80 37.10 10.88 3.06
CA THR A 80 38.02 11.83 3.71
C THR A 80 39.23 11.18 4.37
N ARG A 81 39.14 9.91 4.79
CA ARG A 81 40.30 9.17 5.31
C ARG A 81 41.41 8.94 4.27
N TYR A 82 41.09 9.06 2.99
CA TYR A 82 42.09 8.98 1.92
C TYR A 82 42.71 10.33 1.58
N ASP A 83 42.15 11.44 2.07
CA ASP A 83 42.64 12.78 1.74
C ASP A 83 44.05 13.03 2.29
N ASP A 84 44.39 12.38 3.41
CA ASP A 84 45.73 12.44 4.02
C ASP A 84 46.75 11.52 3.31
N LEU A 85 46.27 10.54 2.54
CA LEU A 85 47.10 9.48 1.94
C LEU A 85 47.29 9.62 0.43
N LEU A 86 46.33 10.24 -0.25
CA LEU A 86 46.26 10.28 -1.71
C LEU A 86 46.01 11.70 -2.19
N SER A 87 46.57 12.02 -3.36
CA SER A 87 46.17 13.23 -4.07
C SER A 87 44.69 13.16 -4.44
N ASN A 88 44.01 14.32 -4.50
CA ASN A 88 42.60 14.41 -4.86
C ASN A 88 42.29 13.68 -6.19
N SER A 89 43.18 13.82 -7.19
CA SER A 89 43.02 13.18 -8.49
C SER A 89 43.14 11.66 -8.44
N ASP A 90 44.08 11.12 -7.64
CA ASP A 90 44.26 9.68 -7.51
C ASP A 90 43.10 9.05 -6.76
N ARG A 91 42.65 9.69 -5.68
CA ARG A 91 41.46 9.27 -4.94
C ARG A 91 40.23 9.22 -5.83
N ASP A 92 39.95 10.28 -6.59
CA ASP A 92 38.76 10.32 -7.44
C ASP A 92 38.84 9.32 -8.60
N ARG A 93 40.04 9.04 -9.12
CA ARG A 93 40.26 7.95 -10.08
C ARG A 93 40.02 6.57 -9.47
N ILE A 94 40.55 6.31 -8.26
CA ILE A 94 40.38 5.04 -7.54
C ILE A 94 38.92 4.81 -7.18
N LEU A 95 38.22 5.84 -6.71
CA LEU A 95 36.78 5.80 -6.41
C LEU A 95 35.89 5.98 -7.64
N GLN A 96 36.48 6.01 -8.84
CA GLN A 96 35.78 6.17 -10.12
C GLN A 96 34.77 7.34 -10.11
N ASN A 97 35.12 8.49 -9.54
CA ASN A 97 34.24 9.66 -9.40
C ASN A 97 32.91 9.37 -8.66
N ASP A 98 32.98 8.48 -7.67
CA ASP A 98 31.88 8.05 -6.81
C ASP A 98 30.73 7.37 -7.59
N THR A 99 31.02 6.76 -8.75
CA THR A 99 30.02 6.12 -9.63
C THR A 99 29.23 5.03 -8.93
N ASP A 100 29.90 4.09 -8.27
CA ASP A 100 29.27 3.00 -7.55
C ASP A 100 28.40 3.52 -6.39
N PHE A 101 28.92 4.49 -5.63
CA PHE A 101 28.18 5.13 -4.54
C PHE A 101 26.91 5.84 -5.03
N LYS A 102 27.00 6.59 -6.13
CA LYS A 102 25.85 7.25 -6.75
C LYS A 102 24.83 6.23 -7.25
N ARG A 103 25.28 5.16 -7.90
CA ARG A 103 24.42 4.06 -8.38
C ARG A 103 23.65 3.42 -7.21
N ASP A 104 24.33 3.15 -6.10
CA ASP A 104 23.71 2.52 -4.93
C ASP A 104 22.71 3.46 -4.24
N CYS A 105 23.05 4.74 -4.11
CA CYS A 105 22.11 5.76 -3.62
C CYS A 105 20.86 5.86 -4.50
N GLU A 106 21.02 5.83 -5.83
CA GLU A 106 19.89 5.83 -6.76
C GLU A 106 19.06 4.56 -6.65
N TYR A 107 19.71 3.40 -6.53
CA TYR A 107 19.03 2.12 -6.35
C TYR A 107 18.15 2.14 -5.09
N ILE A 108 18.67 2.63 -3.96
CA ILE A 108 17.92 2.78 -2.70
C ILE A 108 16.71 3.69 -2.91
N LYS A 109 16.91 4.88 -3.52
CA LYS A 109 15.82 5.83 -3.80
C LYS A 109 14.73 5.22 -4.70
N ARG A 110 15.12 4.53 -5.77
CA ARG A 110 14.18 3.88 -6.70
C ARG A 110 13.44 2.73 -6.02
N SER A 111 14.14 1.92 -5.22
CA SER A 111 13.54 0.82 -4.45
C SER A 111 12.48 1.33 -3.47
N ARG A 112 12.80 2.39 -2.71
CA ARG A 112 11.86 3.09 -1.84
C ARG A 112 10.65 3.60 -2.60
N ARG A 113 10.85 4.28 -3.74
CA ARG A 113 9.74 4.81 -4.55
C ARG A 113 8.81 3.69 -5.05
N ARG A 114 9.36 2.56 -5.52
CA ARG A 114 8.55 1.39 -5.92
C ARG A 114 7.71 0.86 -4.75
N ALA A 115 8.31 0.73 -3.56
CA ALA A 115 7.59 0.26 -2.38
C ALA A 115 6.44 1.22 -1.97
N LEU A 116 6.68 2.54 -2.00
CA LEU A 116 5.64 3.54 -1.73
C LEU A 116 4.49 3.46 -2.74
N ILE A 117 4.80 3.39 -4.03
CA ILE A 117 3.79 3.29 -5.09
C ILE A 117 2.94 2.03 -4.89
N LEU A 118 3.59 0.89 -4.65
CA LEU A 118 2.87 -0.36 -4.38
C LEU A 118 1.96 -0.24 -3.16
N TRP A 119 2.47 0.27 -2.04
CA TRP A 119 1.68 0.41 -0.82
C TRP A 119 0.48 1.33 -1.02
N ILE A 120 0.67 2.54 -1.57
CA ILE A 120 -0.41 3.48 -1.84
C ILE A 120 -1.42 2.88 -2.82
N SER A 121 -0.95 2.19 -3.87
CA SER A 121 -1.85 1.55 -4.84
C SER A 121 -2.70 0.45 -4.19
N THR A 122 -2.14 -0.35 -3.29
CA THR A 122 -2.88 -1.40 -2.58
C THR A 122 -3.91 -0.82 -1.61
N LEU A 123 -3.55 0.21 -0.84
CA LEU A 123 -4.50 0.89 0.05
C LEU A 123 -5.59 1.60 -0.76
N GLY A 124 -5.24 2.22 -1.88
CA GLY A 124 -6.19 2.87 -2.79
C GLY A 124 -7.18 1.87 -3.38
N ALA A 125 -6.71 0.72 -3.86
CA ALA A 125 -7.58 -0.34 -4.40
C ALA A 125 -8.55 -0.86 -3.32
N VAL A 126 -8.06 -1.11 -2.11
CA VAL A 126 -8.87 -1.55 -0.98
C VAL A 126 -9.91 -0.51 -0.56
N PHE A 127 -9.50 0.76 -0.47
CA PHE A 127 -10.38 1.88 -0.17
C PHE A 127 -11.49 2.02 -1.22
N ALA A 128 -11.12 1.96 -2.51
CA ALA A 128 -12.07 2.04 -3.61
C ALA A 128 -13.08 0.89 -3.56
N PHE A 129 -12.63 -0.34 -3.32
CA PHE A 129 -13.49 -1.52 -3.20
C PHE A 129 -14.51 -1.39 -2.06
N VAL A 130 -14.08 -1.06 -0.85
CA VAL A 130 -14.98 -0.92 0.31
C VAL A 130 -15.94 0.24 0.12
N SER A 131 -15.46 1.38 -0.42
CA SER A 131 -16.30 2.56 -0.69
C SER A 131 -17.35 2.28 -1.77
N LEU A 132 -16.99 1.53 -2.82
CA LEU A 132 -17.94 1.11 -3.86
C LEU A 132 -19.04 0.22 -3.29
N ILE A 133 -18.69 -0.76 -2.44
CA ILE A 133 -19.69 -1.62 -1.77
C ILE A 133 -20.64 -0.78 -0.91
N LYS A 134 -20.12 0.18 -0.15
CA LYS A 134 -20.94 1.07 0.67
C LYS A 134 -21.89 1.91 -0.19
N LEU A 135 -21.40 2.45 -1.31
CA LEU A 135 -22.21 3.23 -2.25
C LEU A 135 -23.33 2.38 -2.87
N LEU A 136 -23.02 1.17 -3.32
CA LEU A 136 -24.02 0.25 -3.89
C LEU A 136 -25.10 -0.11 -2.87
N ASN A 137 -24.72 -0.35 -1.61
CA ASN A 137 -25.68 -0.59 -0.53
C ASN A 137 -26.59 0.62 -0.28
N TYR A 138 -26.05 1.84 -0.34
CA TYR A 138 -26.83 3.06 -0.19
C TYR A 138 -27.83 3.23 -1.35
N LEU A 139 -27.39 3.04 -2.59
CA LEU A 139 -28.25 3.14 -3.78
C LEU A 139 -29.38 2.10 -3.78
N ASN A 140 -29.09 0.86 -3.35
CA ASN A 140 -30.10 -0.19 -3.28
C ASN A 140 -31.16 0.08 -2.19
N ASN A 141 -30.78 0.77 -1.11
CA ASN A 141 -31.73 1.15 -0.05
C ASN A 141 -32.51 2.44 -0.38
N ALA A 142 -31.98 3.30 -1.25
CA ALA A 142 -32.59 4.59 -1.61
C ALA A 142 -33.51 4.54 -2.84
N SER A 143 -33.49 3.47 -3.63
CA SER A 143 -34.31 3.33 -4.84
C SER A 143 -35.50 2.39 -4.61
N PRO A 144 -36.75 2.80 -4.98
CA PRO A 144 -37.90 1.89 -4.94
C PRO A 144 -37.84 0.81 -6.04
N LEU A 145 -36.90 0.91 -6.99
CA LEU A 145 -36.59 -0.14 -7.95
C LEU A 145 -35.38 -0.95 -7.48
N ASN A 146 -35.71 -2.06 -6.83
CA ASN A 146 -34.83 -3.12 -6.37
C ASN A 146 -33.80 -3.52 -7.44
N ILE A 147 -32.52 -3.20 -7.21
CA ILE A 147 -31.40 -3.52 -8.12
C ILE A 147 -31.27 -5.04 -8.34
N ARG A 148 -31.82 -5.86 -7.42
CA ARG A 148 -31.99 -7.31 -7.64
C ARG A 148 -32.78 -7.64 -8.91
N HIS A 149 -33.74 -6.81 -9.28
CA HIS A 149 -34.57 -7.01 -10.47
C HIS A 149 -33.81 -6.70 -11.76
N VAL A 150 -32.87 -5.74 -11.72
CA VAL A 150 -32.02 -5.41 -12.87
C VAL A 150 -30.95 -6.49 -13.06
N PHE A 151 -30.32 -6.96 -11.98
CA PHE A 151 -29.37 -8.07 -12.03
C PHE A 151 -30.02 -9.40 -12.41
N SER A 152 -31.25 -9.69 -11.97
CA SER A 152 -31.97 -10.90 -12.39
C SER A 152 -32.31 -10.87 -13.88
N ILE A 153 -32.74 -9.72 -14.40
CA ILE A 153 -33.00 -9.55 -15.84
C ILE A 153 -31.72 -9.73 -16.65
N PHE A 154 -30.60 -9.16 -16.20
CA PHE A 154 -29.32 -9.28 -16.92
C PHE A 154 -28.77 -10.71 -16.88
N PHE A 155 -28.92 -11.42 -15.76
CA PHE A 155 -28.48 -12.81 -15.58
C PHE A 155 -29.36 -13.80 -16.36
N GLU A 156 -30.69 -13.59 -16.41
CA GLU A 156 -31.59 -14.38 -17.26
C GLU A 156 -31.34 -14.16 -18.75
N HIS A 157 -31.00 -12.93 -19.17
CA HIS A 157 -30.66 -12.65 -20.56
C HIS A 157 -29.34 -13.32 -20.98
N ALA A 158 -28.34 -13.31 -20.09
CA ALA A 158 -27.07 -13.98 -20.33
C ALA A 158 -27.22 -15.52 -20.40
N LEU A 159 -28.07 -16.12 -19.57
CA LEU A 159 -28.35 -17.56 -19.61
C LEU A 159 -29.13 -17.98 -20.88
N ARG A 160 -30.05 -17.14 -21.38
CA ARG A 160 -30.76 -17.41 -22.64
C ARG A 160 -29.86 -17.36 -23.87
N GLN A 161 -28.79 -16.56 -23.86
CA GLN A 161 -27.81 -16.55 -24.96
C GLN A 161 -26.88 -17.77 -24.99
N TYR A 162 -26.78 -18.53 -23.89
CA TYR A 162 -25.95 -19.73 -23.80
C TYR A 162 -26.77 -21.05 -23.88
N ALA A 163 -28.10 -20.96 -23.94
CA ALA A 163 -29.01 -22.10 -24.00
C ALA A 163 -29.73 -22.26 -25.36
N ALA A 164 -29.28 -21.53 -26.39
CA ALA A 164 -29.70 -21.66 -27.79
C ALA A 164 -28.46 -21.96 -28.65
#